data_AF-A0A526RP26-F1
#
_entry.id   AF-A0A526RP26-F1
#
_cell.length_a   1.000
_cell.length_b   1.000
_cell.length_c   1.000
_cell.angle_alpha   90.00
_cell.angle_beta   90.00
_cell.angle_gamma   90.00
#
_symmetry.space_group_name_H-M   'P 1'
#
loop_
_entity.id
_entity.type
_entity.pdbx_description
1 polymer ?
#
loop_
_entity_poly.entity_id
_entity_poly.type
_entity_poly.pdbx_seq_one_letter_code
_entity_poly.pdbx_strand_id
1 'polypeptide(L)' 'MSPQTVSESVPPIDGIFRALADPTRRFVVERLGRSPASVSELAEPFDMALPSFVEHLKVLEGCGLVRSEKAGRVRT' A
#
# COMPACT_ATOMS: atom_id res chain seq x y z
N MET A 1 -27.47 27.94 -2.14
CA MET A 1 -27.03 26.91 -3.10
C MET A 1 -25.91 26.13 -2.43
N SER A 2 -26.26 25.16 -1.59
CA SER A 2 -25.27 24.31 -0.92
C SER A 2 -24.82 23.26 -1.92
N PRO A 3 -23.51 23.08 -2.16
CA PRO A 3 -23.07 21.97 -3.00
C PRO A 3 -23.42 20.67 -2.28
N GLN A 4 -24.36 19.94 -2.87
CA GLN A 4 -24.49 18.51 -2.62
C GLN A 4 -23.36 17.76 -3.34
N THR A 5 -23.03 16.59 -2.80
CA THR A 5 -22.34 15.48 -3.47
C THR A 5 -20.80 15.54 -3.49
N VAL A 6 -20.18 14.81 -2.57
CA VAL A 6 -19.29 13.68 -2.91
C VAL A 6 -19.44 12.60 -1.83
N SER A 7 -20.30 11.62 -2.11
CA SER A 7 -20.29 10.33 -1.43
C SER A 7 -19.40 9.39 -2.24
N GLU A 8 -18.10 9.63 -2.18
CA GLU A 8 -17.07 8.70 -2.60
C GLU A 8 -16.06 8.73 -1.45
N SER A 9 -15.82 7.59 -0.81
CA SER A 9 -14.87 7.48 0.30
C SER A 9 -13.43 7.57 -0.20
N VAL A 10 -13.11 8.64 -0.92
CA VAL A 10 -11.76 8.98 -1.31
C VAL A 10 -11.00 9.22 0.00
N PRO A 11 -9.94 8.46 0.28
CA PRO A 11 -9.13 8.71 1.46
C PRO A 11 -8.67 10.17 1.42
N PRO A 12 -8.70 10.90 2.55
CA PRO A 12 -8.31 12.30 2.58
C PRO A 12 -6.98 12.47 1.86
N ILE A 13 -6.90 13.39 0.90
CA ILE A 13 -5.72 13.54 0.03
C ILE A 13 -4.43 13.74 0.84
N ASP A 14 -4.54 14.36 2.02
CA ASP A 14 -3.47 14.52 2.99
C ASP A 14 -2.91 13.18 3.49
N GLY A 15 -3.77 12.17 3.67
CA GLY A 15 -3.40 10.81 4.03
C GLY A 15 -2.58 10.13 2.94
N ILE A 16 -2.99 10.30 1.67
CA ILE A 16 -2.24 9.80 0.51
C ILE A 16 -0.85 10.44 0.45
N PHE A 17 -0.75 11.77 0.55
CA PHE A 17 0.54 12.45 0.50
C PHE A 17 1.44 12.06 1.69
N ARG A 18 0.88 11.93 2.89
CA ARG A 18 1.62 11.42 4.06
C ARG A 18 2.10 9.99 3.86
N ALA A 19 1.29 9.13 3.25
CA ALA A 19 1.70 7.78 2.91
C ALA A 19 2.85 7.82 1.88
N LEU A 20 2.75 8.61 0.82
CA LEU A 20 3.79 8.69 -0.21
C LEU A 20 5.06 9.45 0.22
N ALA A 21 5.07 10.12 1.38
CA ALA A 21 6.28 10.80 1.88
C ALA A 21 7.42 9.84 2.27
N ASP A 22 7.12 8.57 2.52
CA ASP A 22 8.11 7.56 2.92
C ASP A 22 8.70 6.83 1.69
N PRO A 23 10.03 6.67 1.60
CA PRO A 23 10.67 6.06 0.44
C PRO A 23 10.30 4.57 0.27
N THR A 24 10.17 3.82 1.37
CA THR A 24 9.77 2.40 1.34
C THR A 24 8.36 2.25 0.77
N ARG A 25 7.42 3.09 1.21
CA ARG A 25 6.04 3.10 0.69
C ARG A 25 5.98 3.48 -0.80
N ARG A 26 6.78 4.45 -1.25
CA ARG A 26 6.88 4.77 -2.69
C ARG A 26 7.42 3.63 -3.52
N PHE A 27 8.46 2.95 -3.03
CA PHE A 27 9.02 1.78 -3.69
C PHE A 27 7.95 0.69 -3.88
N VAL A 28 7.16 0.41 -2.85
CA VAL A 28 6.08 -0.59 -2.92
C VAL A 28 5.07 -0.22 -4.01
N VAL A 29 4.60 1.04 -4.03
CA VAL A 29 3.63 1.51 -5.04
C VAL A 29 4.20 1.41 -6.45
N GLU A 30 5.46 1.84 -6.66
CA GLU A 30 6.11 1.73 -7.97
C GLU A 30 6.26 0.26 -8.40
N ARG A 31 6.68 -0.61 -7.48
CA ARG A 31 6.89 -2.03 -7.77
C ARG A 31 5.60 -2.75 -8.11
N LEU A 32 4.51 -2.49 -7.37
CA LEU A 32 3.20 -3.07 -7.62
C LEU A 32 2.52 -2.51 -8.87
N GLY A 33 2.83 -1.26 -9.25
CA GLY A 33 2.37 -0.66 -10.51
C GLY A 33 2.90 -1.38 -11.77
N ARG A 34 3.99 -2.16 -11.64
CA ARG A 34 4.55 -2.96 -12.74
C ARG A 34 3.96 -4.38 -12.79
N SER A 35 3.86 -5.03 -11.64
CA SER A 35 3.24 -6.36 -11.51
C SER A 35 2.91 -6.69 -10.06
N PRO A 36 1.94 -7.58 -9.80
CA PRO A 36 1.71 -8.12 -8.47
C PRO A 36 2.99 -8.74 -7.88
N ALA A 37 3.14 -8.65 -6.56
CA ALA A 37 4.26 -9.22 -5.83
C ALA A 37 3.81 -9.65 -4.43
N SER A 38 4.46 -10.68 -3.89
CA SER A 38 4.28 -11.11 -2.51
C SER A 38 4.95 -10.14 -1.52
N VAL A 39 4.50 -10.18 -0.27
CA VAL A 39 5.08 -9.36 0.81
C VAL A 39 6.58 -9.62 0.96
N SER A 40 7.02 -10.87 0.81
CA SER A 40 8.43 -11.24 0.91
C SER A 40 9.26 -10.62 -0.22
N GLU A 41 8.80 -10.70 -1.47
CA GLU A 41 9.48 -10.08 -2.63
C GLU A 41 9.56 -8.56 -2.51
N LEU A 42 8.52 -7.93 -1.94
CA LEU A 42 8.52 -6.49 -1.71
C LEU A 42 9.48 -6.08 -0.59
N ALA A 43 9.71 -6.94 0.40
CA ALA A 43 10.56 -6.69 1.55
C ALA A 43 12.06 -6.97 1.29
N GLU A 44 12.39 -7.86 0.34
CA GLU A 44 13.77 -8.27 0.00
C GLU A 44 14.79 -7.11 -0.10
N PRO A 45 14.47 -5.95 -0.69
CA PRO A 45 15.45 -4.86 -0.85
C PRO A 45 15.77 -4.10 0.45
N PHE A 46 15.05 -4.36 1.55
CA PHE A 46 15.14 -3.59 2.79
C PHE A 46 15.74 -4.44 3.91
N ASP A 47 16.73 -3.87 4.61
CA ASP A 47 17.29 -4.48 5.84
C ASP A 47 16.39 -4.15 7.05
N MET A 48 15.18 -4.72 7.06
CA MET A 48 14.24 -4.57 8.16
C MET A 48 13.47 -5.85 8.44
N ALA A 49 13.00 -5.99 9.68
CA ALA A 49 12.14 -7.11 10.06
C ALA A 49 10.80 -7.06 9.30
N LEU A 50 10.31 -8.24 8.90
CA LEU A 50 9.05 -8.37 8.16
C LEU A 50 7.84 -7.67 8.83
N PRO A 51 7.66 -7.71 10.18
CA PRO A 51 6.60 -6.95 10.83
C PRO A 51 6.69 -5.45 10.58
N SER A 52 7.90 -4.87 10.61
CA SER A 52 8.13 -3.46 10.32
C SER A 52 7.71 -3.13 8.89
N PHE A 53 8.07 -3.99 7.94
CA PHE A 53 7.66 -3.84 6.53
C PHE A 53 6.13 -3.89 6.36
N VAL A 54 5.46 -4.82 7.05
CA VAL A 54 3.99 -4.95 7.01
C VAL A 54 3.28 -3.70 7.53
N GLU A 55 3.87 -2.95 8.48
CA GLU A 55 3.30 -1.67 8.91
C GLU A 55 3.26 -0.63 7.76
N HIS A 56 4.25 -0.61 6.87
CA HIS A 56 4.21 0.23 5.67
C HIS A 56 3.05 -0.17 4.74
N LEU A 57 2.79 -1.47 4.59
CA LEU A 57 1.68 -1.98 3.78
C LEU A 57 0.33 -1.61 4.38
N LYS A 58 0.15 -1.74 5.70
CA LYS A 58 -1.08 -1.34 6.39
C LYS A 58 -1.42 0.15 6.19
N VAL A 59 -0.40 1.02 6.23
CA VAL A 59 -0.59 2.46 5.95
C VAL A 59 -1.05 2.69 4.52
N LEU A 60 -0.44 2.01 3.55
CA LEU A 60 -0.83 2.10 2.14
C LEU A 60 -2.27 1.57 1.91
N GLU A 61 -2.62 0.44 2.51
CA GLU A 61 -3.97 -0.14 2.44
C GLU A 61 -5.02 0.78 3.09
N GLY A 62 -4.71 1.35 4.26
CA GLY A 62 -5.58 2.30 4.94
C GLY A 62 -5.85 3.58 4.15
N CYS A 63 -4.94 3.92 3.22
CA CYS A 63 -5.09 5.03 2.29
C CYS A 63 -5.57 4.59 0.89
N GLY A 64 -5.97 3.33 0.71
CA GLY A 64 -6.48 2.80 -0.56
C GLY A 64 -5.45 2.75 -1.70
N LEU A 65 -4.15 2.88 -1.43
CA LEU A 65 -3.10 2.88 -2.44
C LEU A 65 -2.69 1.49 -2.90
N VAL A 66 -2.89 0.48 -2.04
CA VAL A 66 -2.62 -0.93 -2.35
C VAL A 66 -3.74 -1.79 -1.80
N ARG A 67 -3.84 -3.01 -2.32
CA ARG A 67 -4.78 -4.03 -1.84
C ARG A 67 -4.03 -5.35 -1.73
N SER A 68 -4.15 -6.01 -0.58
CA SER A 68 -3.72 -7.39 -0.45
C SER A 68 -4.78 -8.37 -0.95
N GLU A 69 -4.32 -9.41 -1.62
CA GLU A 69 -5.13 -10.57 -1.96
C GLU A 69 -4.44 -11.81 -1.40
N LYS A 70 -5.23 -12.67 -0.75
CA LYS A 70 -4.72 -13.94 -0.26
C LYS A 70 -4.71 -14.95 -1.41
N ALA A 71 -3.60 -15.01 -2.15
CA ALA A 71 -3.33 -16.16 -2.99
C ALA A 71 -3.23 -17.40 -2.09
N GLY A 72 -3.98 -18.46 -2.40
CA GLY A 72 -4.01 -19.69 -1.61
C GLY A 72 -2.63 -20.35 -1.45
N ARG A 73 -2.55 -21.46 -0.69
CA ARG A 73 -1.29 -22.18 -0.47
C ARG A 73 -0.70 -22.64 -1.81
N VAL A 74 0.35 -21.99 -2.28
CA VAL A 74 1.23 -22.55 -3.32
C VAL A 74 1.93 -23.75 -2.68
N ARG A 75 1.42 -24.96 -2.96
CA ARG A 75 2.18 -26.20 -2.80
C ARG A 75 2.93 -26.39 -4.11
N THR A 76 4.23 -26.11 -4.10
CA THR A 76 5.19 -26.66 -5.05
C THR A 76 6.18 -27.48 -4.26
#